data_AF-A0A1X6WW72-F1
#
_entry.id   AF-A0A1X6WW72-F1
#
_cell.length_a   1.000
_cell.length_b   1.000
_cell.length_c   1.000
_cell.angle_alpha   90.00
_cell.angle_beta   90.00
_cell.angle_gamma   90.00
#
_symmetry.space_group_name_H-M   'P 1'
#
loop_
_entity.id
_entity.type
_entity.pdbx_description
1 polymer ?
#
loop_
_entity_poly.entity_id
_entity_poly.type
_entity_poly.pdbx_seq_one_letter_code
_entity_poly.pdbx_strand_id
1 'polypeptide(L)' 'MLTAVLTMTGATAALYYFARGRAVCPLRERLPLDELDGGDILHTISRGWAVPDIRRY' A
#
# COMPACT_ATOMS: atom_id res chain seq x y z
N MET A 1 17.11 7.04 -18.23
CA MET A 1 17.30 5.83 -17.38
C MET A 1 16.88 6.08 -15.94
N LEU A 2 17.35 7.14 -15.28
CA LEU A 2 16.95 7.48 -13.91
C LEU A 2 15.44 7.55 -13.69
N THR A 3 14.70 8.21 -14.58
CA THR A 3 13.23 8.30 -14.49
C THR A 3 12.56 6.93 -14.48
N ALA A 4 13.01 6.01 -15.33
CA ALA A 4 12.46 4.65 -15.38
C ALA A 4 12.75 3.88 -14.08
N VAL A 5 13.95 4.03 -13.53
CA VAL A 5 14.31 3.44 -12.23
C VAL A 5 13.41 3.99 -11.13
N LEU A 6 13.25 5.32 -11.04
CA LEU A 6 12.39 5.95 -10.04
C LEU A 6 10.93 5.51 -10.17
N THR A 7 10.40 5.44 -11.38
CA THR A 7 9.03 4.98 -11.62
C THR A 7 8.84 3.53 -11.19
N MET A 8 9.76 2.63 -11.55
CA MET A 8 9.66 1.21 -11.20
C MET A 8 9.81 0.99 -9.69
N THR A 9 10.75 1.67 -9.05
CA THR A 9 10.92 1.60 -7.60
C THR A 9 9.72 2.17 -6.87
N GLY A 10 9.21 3.33 -7.31
CA GLY A 10 8.03 3.96 -6.73
C GLY A 10 6.77 3.09 -6.86
N ALA A 11 6.54 2.50 -8.04
CA ALA A 11 5.41 1.59 -8.27
C ALA A 11 5.51 0.33 -7.39
N THR A 12 6.70 -0.26 -7.28
CA THR A 12 6.93 -1.44 -6.45
C THR A 12 6.69 -1.13 -4.96
N ALA A 13 7.18 0.02 -4.49
CA ALA A 13 6.95 0.47 -3.12
C ALA A 13 5.45 0.70 -2.87
N ALA A 14 4.75 1.39 -3.78
CA ALA A 14 3.32 1.63 -3.67
C ALA A 14 2.52 0.32 -3.56
N LEU A 15 2.82 -0.67 -4.41
CA LEU A 15 2.17 -1.99 -4.35
C LEU A 15 2.46 -2.72 -3.04
N TYR A 16 3.71 -2.70 -2.57
CA TYR A 16 4.10 -3.32 -1.30
C TYR A 16 3.33 -2.73 -0.12
N TYR A 17 3.29 -1.40 0.01
CA TYR A 17 2.59 -0.74 1.10
C TYR A 17 1.07 -0.83 0.97
N PHE A 18 0.53 -0.84 -0.25
CA PHE A 18 -0.89 -1.13 -0.47
C PHE A 18 -1.26 -2.53 0.05
N ALA A 19 -0.52 -3.56 -0.36
CA ALA A 19 -0.76 -4.94 0.09
C ALA A 19 -0.63 -5.07 1.61
N ARG A 20 0.37 -4.40 2.20
CA ARG A 20 0.58 -4.36 3.65
C ARG A 20 -0.56 -3.64 4.38
N GLY A 21 -1.00 -2.49 3.87
CA GLY A 21 -2.14 -1.73 4.38
C GLY A 21 -3.43 -2.53 4.32
N ARG A 22 -3.66 -3.25 3.21
CA ARG A 22 -4.74 -4.22 3.09
C ARG A 22 -4.62 -5.28 4.16
N ALA A 23 -3.46 -5.92 4.33
CA ALA A 23 -3.26 -7.03 5.27
C ALA A 23 -3.61 -6.66 6.73
N VAL A 24 -3.29 -5.44 7.16
CA VAL A 24 -3.62 -4.96 8.52
C VAL A 24 -5.06 -4.47 8.66
N CYS A 25 -5.72 -4.09 7.57
CA CYS A 25 -7.12 -3.64 7.62
C CYS A 25 -8.04 -4.84 7.94
N PRO A 26 -8.99 -4.74 8.88
CA PRO A 26 -9.96 -5.79 9.15
C PRO A 26 -10.75 -6.17 7.88
N LEU A 27 -11.01 -7.46 7.65
CA LEU A 27 -11.70 -7.92 6.45
C LEU A 27 -13.08 -7.26 6.24
N ARG A 28 -13.78 -6.92 7.31
CA ARG A 28 -15.10 -6.27 7.26
C ARG A 28 -15.06 -4.81 6.81
N GLU A 29 -13.90 -4.17 6.90
CA GLU A 29 -13.68 -2.77 6.53
C GLU A 29 -12.94 -2.65 5.18
N ARG A 30 -12.60 -3.78 4.55
CA ARG A 30 -11.92 -3.81 3.26
C ARG A 30 -12.92 -3.65 2.12
N LEU A 31 -12.85 -2.52 1.44
CA LEU A 31 -13.56 -2.34 0.17
C LEU A 31 -13.07 -3.35 -0.89
N PRO A 32 -13.96 -3.84 -1.77
CA PRO A 32 -13.59 -4.54 -2.99
C PRO A 32 -12.64 -3.70 -3.86
N LEU A 33 -11.78 -4.33 -4.67
CA LEU A 33 -10.79 -3.61 -5.48
C LEU A 33 -11.43 -2.72 -6.56
N ASP A 34 -12.59 -3.14 -7.06
CA ASP A 34 -13.41 -2.46 -8.05
C ASP A 34 -14.20 -1.27 -7.48
N GLU A 35 -14.33 -1.19 -6.16
CA GLU A 35 -14.96 -0.07 -5.45
C GLU A 35 -13.95 0.96 -4.93
N LEU A 36 -12.65 0.68 -5.04
CA LEU A 36 -11.61 1.59 -4.57
C LEU A 36 -11.44 2.78 -5.52
N ASP A 37 -11.48 3.99 -4.98
CA ASP A 37 -11.02 5.17 -5.68
C ASP A 37 -9.52 5.46 -5.42
N GLY A 38 -8.99 6.48 -6.11
CA GLY A 38 -7.58 6.87 -5.94
C GLY A 38 -7.25 7.33 -4.52
N GLY A 39 -8.21 7.95 -3.81
CA GLY A 39 -8.07 8.39 -2.44
C GLY A 39 -7.97 7.20 -1.48
N ASP A 40 -8.82 6.17 -1.65
CA ASP A 40 -8.80 4.95 -0.86
C ASP A 40 -7.50 4.16 -1.04
N ILE A 41 -6.99 4.12 -2.28
CA ILE A 41 -5.70 3.49 -2.59
C ILE A 41 -4.57 4.23 -1.84
N LEU A 42 -4.52 5.56 -1.93
CA LEU A 42 -3.51 6.36 -1.23
C LEU A 42 -3.64 6.24 0.29
N HIS A 43 -4.86 6.22 0.81
CA HIS A 43 -5.11 6.00 2.24
C HIS A 43 -4.59 4.63 2.69
N THR A 44 -4.88 3.59 1.92
CA THR A 44 -4.42 2.21 2.18
C THR A 44 -2.90 2.10 2.15
N ILE A 45 -2.23 2.73 1.17
CA ILE A 45 -0.76 2.81 1.09
C ILE A 45 -0.20 3.52 2.32
N SER A 46 -0.76 4.67 2.69
CA SER A 46 -0.33 5.45 3.86
C SER A 46 -0.44 4.65 5.16
N ARG A 47 -1.55 3.93 5.33
CA ARG A 47 -1.72 2.99 6.46
C ARG A 47 -0.66 1.92 6.45
N GLY A 48 -0.41 1.26 5.32
CA GLY A 48 0.63 0.23 5.21
C GLY A 48 2.05 0.73 5.47
N TRP A 49 2.34 1.99 5.11
CA TRP A 49 3.62 2.66 5.42
C TRP A 49 3.78 2.89 6.94
N ALA A 50 2.72 3.34 7.61
CA ALA A 50 2.74 3.66 9.03
C ALA A 50 2.81 2.42 9.96
N VAL A 51 2.56 1.22 9.44
CA VAL A 51 2.68 -0.02 10.23
C VAL A 51 4.16 -0.24 10.59
N PRO A 52 4.51 -0.46 11.87
CA PRO A 52 5.88 -0.79 12.25
C PRO A 52 6.30 -2.15 11.69
N ASP A 53 7.57 -2.27 11.28
CA ASP A 53 8.08 -3.49 10.66
C ASP A 53 8.07 -4.65 11.67
N ILE A 54 7.44 -5.77 11.31
CA ILE A 54 7.16 -6.89 12.23
C ILE A 54 8.46 -7.64 12.61
N ARG A 55 9.59 -7.36 11.94
CA ARG A 55 10.91 -7.96 12.21
C ARG A 55 11.60 -7.54 13.52
N ARG A 56 10.91 -6.93 14.49
CA ARG A 56 11.49 -6.45 15.76
C ARG A 56 10.97 -7.14 17.04
N TYR A 57 10.50 -8.39 16.95
CA TYR A 57 10.29 -9.23 18.12
C TYR A 57 10.88 -10.62 17.90
#